data_AF-A0A832GVP5-F1
#
_entry.id   AF-A0A832GVP5-F1
#
_cell.length_a   1.000
_cell.length_b   1.000
_cell.length_c   1.000
_cell.angle_alpha   90.00
_cell.angle_beta   90.00
_cell.angle_gamma   90.00
#
_symmetry.space_group_name_H-M   'P 1'
#
loop_
_entity.id
_entity.type
_entity.pdbx_description
1 polymer ?
#
loop_
_entity_poly.entity_id
_entity_poly.type
_entity_poly.pdbx_seq_one_letter_code
_entity_poly.pdbx_strand_id
1 'polypeptide(L)' 'MDEIKFPDTSITLIAVNRKKQGLNNETDGLNIQLVPTMIFYKNGVETGRIIETPVNSLKEDIYNILTK' A
#
# COMPACT_ATOMS: atom_id res chain seq x y z
N MET A 1 8.11 -2.77 -11.81
CA MET A 1 7.20 -1.69 -12.27
C MET A 1 7.80 -0.96 -13.47
N ASP A 2 9.11 -1.11 -13.65
CA ASP A 2 9.92 -0.69 -14.80
C ASP A 2 9.38 -1.24 -16.12
N GLU A 3 8.98 -2.51 -16.16
CA GLU A 3 8.40 -3.16 -17.34
C GLU A 3 7.14 -2.46 -17.87
N ILE A 4 6.34 -1.87 -16.97
CA ILE A 4 5.11 -1.13 -17.33
C ILE A 4 5.34 0.39 -17.33
N LYS A 5 6.58 0.86 -17.15
CA LYS A 5 6.96 2.28 -17.07
C LYS A 5 6.10 3.07 -16.08
N PHE A 6 5.73 2.45 -14.96
CA PHE A 6 4.96 3.16 -13.94
C PHE A 6 5.84 4.21 -13.26
N PRO A 7 5.33 5.42 -12.99
CA PRO A 7 6.13 6.47 -12.38
C PRO A 7 6.56 6.10 -10.96
N ASP A 8 7.87 6.09 -10.72
CA ASP A 8 8.45 5.78 -9.40
C ASP A 8 7.96 6.73 -8.31
N THR A 9 7.69 8.00 -8.66
CA THR A 9 7.14 9.02 -7.76
C THR A 9 5.73 8.69 -7.26
N SER A 10 5.02 7.78 -7.92
CA SER A 10 3.70 7.32 -7.51
C SER A 10 3.76 6.09 -6.60
N ILE A 11 4.96 5.60 -6.29
CA ILE A 11 5.19 4.48 -5.38
C ILE A 11 5.90 5.02 -4.14
N THR A 12 5.44 4.60 -2.96
CA THR A 12 6.15 4.87 -1.71
C THR A 12 6.38 3.55 -1.01
N LEU A 13 7.65 3.22 -0.76
CA LEU A 13 8.04 2.02 -0.02
C LEU A 13 8.54 2.43 1.36
N ILE A 14 7.83 1.98 2.40
CA ILE A 14 8.19 2.22 3.79
C ILE A 14 8.62 0.90 4.39
N ALA A 15 9.92 0.77 4.70
CA ALA A 15 10.44 -0.38 5.42
C ALA A 15 10.19 -0.19 6.92
N VAL A 16 9.62 -1.20 7.58
CA VAL A 16 9.30 -1.14 9.01
C VAL A 16 10.02 -2.23 9.78
N ASN A 17 10.25 -1.98 11.08
CA ASN A 17 10.83 -2.96 11.99
C ASN A 17 9.79 -3.99 12.48
N ARG A 18 10.20 -4.93 13.35
CA ARG A 18 9.30 -5.95 13.95
C ARG A 18 8.15 -5.36 14.78
N LYS A 19 8.28 -4.11 15.23
CA LYS A 19 7.23 -3.35 15.92
C LYS A 19 6.33 -2.55 14.97
N LYS A 20 6.49 -2.71 13.64
CA LYS A 20 5.73 -2.04 12.57
C LYS A 20 5.95 -0.51 12.54
N GLN A 21 7.11 -0.07 13.02
CA GLN A 21 7.51 1.33 13.01
C GLN A 21 8.50 1.59 11.87
N GLY A 22 8.31 2.70 11.16
CA GLY A 22 9.23 3.21 10.15
C GLY A 22 10.54 3.75 10.73
N LEU A 23 11.33 4.42 9.90
CA LEU A 23 12.57 5.10 10.34
C LEU A 23 12.25 6.33 11.19
N ASN A 24 11.16 7.02 10.86
CA ASN A 24 10.59 8.13 11.60
C ASN A 24 9.09 7.85 11.81
N ASN A 25 8.26 8.88 11.63
CA ASN A 25 6.81 8.84 11.82
C ASN A 25 6.06 8.53 10.51
N GLU A 26 6.70 7.91 9.51
CA GLU A 26 6.04 7.63 8.21
C GLU A 26 4.87 6.65 8.35
N THR A 27 4.90 5.82 9.40
CA THR A 27 3.84 4.86 9.74
C THR A 27 2.75 5.44 10.61
N ASP A 28 2.97 6.63 11.18
CA ASP A 28 2.04 7.24 12.13
C ASP A 28 0.78 7.69 11.40
N GLY A 29 -0.39 7.39 11.98
CA GLY A 29 -1.68 7.68 11.36
C GLY A 29 -2.10 6.71 10.24
N LEU A 30 -1.23 5.83 9.76
CA LEU A 30 -1.59 4.81 8.76
C LEU A 30 -2.33 3.59 9.35
N ASN A 31 -2.31 3.44 10.68
CA ASN A 31 -2.93 2.33 11.42
C ASN A 31 -2.50 0.94 10.91
N ILE A 32 -1.19 0.75 10.72
CA ILE A 32 -0.62 -0.52 10.24
C ILE A 32 -0.63 -1.55 11.37
N GLN A 33 -1.54 -2.52 11.30
CA GLN A 33 -1.65 -3.59 12.30
C GLN A 33 -0.90 -4.86 11.90
N LEU A 34 -0.73 -5.11 10.60
CA LEU A 34 -0.15 -6.32 10.04
C LEU A 34 0.75 -5.96 8.85
N VAL A 35 1.73 -6.80 8.53
CA VAL A 35 2.70 -6.54 7.46
C VAL A 35 2.95 -7.81 6.66
N PRO A 36 3.02 -7.73 5.32
CA PRO A 36 3.01 -6.51 4.50
C PRO A 36 1.61 -5.87 4.38
N THR A 37 1.52 -4.55 4.27
CA THR A 37 0.28 -3.82 3.95
C THR A 37 0.52 -2.93 2.73
N MET A 38 -0.36 -3.00 1.74
CA MET A 38 -0.35 -2.13 0.55
C MET A 38 -1.54 -1.17 0.65
N ILE A 39 -1.28 0.14 0.59
CA ILE A 39 -2.32 1.18 0.66
C ILE A 39 -2.40 1.90 -0.68
N PHE A 40 -3.61 2.11 -1.19
CA PHE A 40 -3.87 2.74 -2.47
C PHE A 40 -4.51 4.11 -2.24
N TYR A 41 -3.96 5.12 -2.92
CA TYR A 41 -4.44 6.49 -2.88
C TYR A 41 -4.86 6.95 -4.26
N LYS A 42 -5.95 7.73 -4.33
CA LYS A 42 -6.44 8.40 -5.53
C LYS A 42 -6.77 9.84 -5.15
N ASN A 43 -6.13 10.80 -5.82
CA ASN A 43 -6.27 12.24 -5.53
C ASN A 43 -6.02 12.59 -4.04
N GLY A 44 -5.07 11.92 -3.39
CA GLY A 44 -4.73 12.13 -1.98
C GLY A 44 -5.67 11.48 -0.97
N VAL A 45 -6.72 10.78 -1.42
CA VAL A 45 -7.65 10.04 -0.56
C VAL A 45 -7.34 8.55 -0.65
N GLU A 46 -7.29 7.87 0.49
CA GLU A 46 -7.15 6.41 0.53
C GLU A 46 -8.41 5.75 -0.04
N THR A 47 -8.27 4.97 -1.11
CA THR A 47 -9.38 4.23 -1.73
C THR A 47 -9.52 2.81 -1.18
N GLY A 48 -8.45 2.27 -0.63
CA GLY A 48 -8.43 0.95 0.00
C GLY A 48 -7.02 0.47 0.31
N ARG A 49 -6.95 -0.71 0.95
CA ARG A 49 -5.70 -1.37 1.32
C ARG A 49 -5.82 -2.89 1.25
N ILE A 50 -4.71 -3.56 1.00
CA ILE A 50 -4.55 -5.02 1.11
C ILE A 50 -3.66 -5.30 2.31
N ILE A 51 -4.12 -6.16 3.23
CA ILE A 51 -3.45 -6.46 4.50
C ILE A 51 -2.98 -7.92 4.47
N GLU A 52 -1.67 -8.14 4.58
CA GLU A 52 -0.93 -9.42 4.49
C GLU A 52 -1.11 -10.21 3.19
N THR A 53 -2.33 -10.61 2.91
CA THR A 53 -2.70 -11.43 1.74
C THR A 53 -3.91 -10.86 1.02
N PRO A 54 -3.94 -10.92 -0.33
CA PRO A 54 -5.11 -10.55 -1.10
C PRO A 54 -6.29 -11.49 -0.80
N VAL A 55 -7.51 -10.98 -0.96
CA VAL A 55 -8.77 -11.70 -0.70
C VAL A 55 -9.02 -12.73 -1.81
N ASN A 56 -8.93 -12.31 -3.07
CA ASN A 56 -9.11 -13.21 -4.22
C ASN A 56 -7.75 -13.44 -4.91
N SER A 57 -7.28 -12.41 -5.58
CA SER A 57 -5.98 -12.38 -6.27
C SER A 57 -5.46 -10.96 -6.25
N LEU A 58 -4.13 -10.79 -6.30
CA LEU A 58 -3.53 -9.46 -6.26
C LEU A 58 -4.08 -8.55 -7.37
N LYS A 59 -4.27 -9.09 -8.58
CA LYS A 59 -4.77 -8.33 -9.73
C LYS A 59 -6.22 -7.89 -9.55
N GLU A 60 -7.06 -8.80 -9.07
CA GLU A 60 -8.49 -8.55 -8.88
C GLU A 60 -8.74 -7.56 -7.74
N ASP A 61 -8.02 -7.71 -6.63
CA ASP A 61 -8.09 -6.78 -5.51
C ASP A 61 -7.67 -5.36 -5.91
N ILE A 62 -6.56 -5.23 -6.65
CA ILE A 62 -6.12 -3.94 -7.18
C ILE A 62 -7.20 -3.33 -8.09
N TYR A 63 -7.78 -4.12 -9.00
CA TYR A 63 -8.85 -3.64 -9.88
C TYR A 63 -10.04 -3.12 -9.08
N ASN A 64 -10.51 -3.89 -8.10
CA ASN A 64 -11.65 -3.52 -7.25
C ASN A 64 -11.39 -2.26 -6.42
N ILE A 65 -10.15 -2.06 -5.94
CA ILE A 65 -9.77 -0.87 -5.16
C ILE A 65 -9.69 0.39 -6.03
N LEU A 66 -9.22 0.28 -7.27
CA LEU A 66 -9.02 1.43 -8.16
C LEU A 66 -10.28 1.87 -8.92
N THR A 67 -11.20 0.94 -9.15
CA THR A 67 -12.45 1.17 -9.90
C THR A 67 -13.65 1.55 -9.03
N LYS A 68 -13.46 1.60 -7.71
CA LYS A 68 -14.32 2.35 -6.80
C LYS A 68 -14.35 3.84 -7.15
#